data_AF-A0A661CSB9-F1
#
_entry.id   AF-A0A661CSB9-F1
#
_cell.length_a   1.000
_cell.length_b   1.000
_cell.length_c   1.000
_cell.angle_alpha   90.00
_cell.angle_beta   90.00
_cell.angle_gamma   90.00
#
_symmetry.space_group_name_H-M   'P 1'
#
loop_
_entity.id
_entity.type
_entity.pdbx_description
1 polymer ?
#
loop_
_entity_poly.entity_id
_entity_poly.type
_entity_poly.pdbx_seq_one_letter_code
_entity_poly.pdbx_strand_id
1 'polypeptide(L)'
;MIEHSRFPEQWQSLLLSNDKLLESAKLVLLGSDYVSQWGQRNHERAQALITSGDLECVYDEQGFQKRLAVLLLEVSDETALQQRLRYFRQQEMVRIIWRDLAGWADLAETVRDLSAMA
;
A
#
# COMPACT_ATOMS: atom_id res chain seq x y z
N MET A 1 11.71 -26.72 -11.40
CA MET A 1 12.12 -25.58 -12.25
C MET A 1 11.57 -24.34 -11.56
N ILE A 2 12.38 -23.67 -10.74
CA ILE A 2 11.92 -22.52 -9.95
C ILE A 2 12.15 -21.31 -10.83
N GLU A 3 11.08 -20.77 -11.42
CA GLU A 3 11.12 -19.53 -12.18
C GLU A 3 11.71 -18.44 -11.29
N HIS A 4 12.77 -17.79 -11.79
CA HIS A 4 13.34 -16.62 -11.16
C HIS A 4 12.24 -15.58 -10.98
N SER A 5 11.88 -15.30 -9.72
CA SER A 5 10.94 -14.24 -9.33
C SER A 5 11.43 -12.88 -9.82
N ARG A 6 11.16 -12.57 -11.08
CA ARG A 6 11.36 -11.25 -11.65
C ARG A 6 10.14 -10.45 -11.29
N PHE A 7 10.31 -9.42 -10.46
CA PHE A 7 9.24 -8.47 -10.20
C PHE A 7 8.76 -7.87 -11.53
N PRO A 8 7.48 -7.46 -11.62
CA PRO A 8 7.04 -6.63 -12.71
C PRO A 8 7.95 -5.40 -12.84
N GLU A 9 8.21 -4.93 -14.07
CA GLU A 9 9.21 -3.88 -14.34
C GLU A 9 9.03 -2.64 -13.46
N GLN A 10 7.78 -2.20 -13.27
CA GLN A 10 7.46 -1.05 -12.43
C GLN A 10 7.74 -1.28 -10.94
N TRP A 11 7.58 -2.49 -10.42
CA TRP A 11 7.97 -2.80 -9.04
C TRP A 11 9.47 -2.92 -8.91
N GLN A 12 10.15 -3.43 -9.93
CA GLN A 12 11.60 -3.55 -9.93
C GLN A 12 12.28 -2.18 -9.78
N SER A 13 11.85 -1.16 -10.53
CA SER A 13 12.41 0.19 -10.40
C SER A 13 12.18 0.82 -9.02
N LEU A 14 11.04 0.53 -8.39
CA LEU A 14 10.71 1.03 -7.05
C LEU A 14 11.52 0.35 -5.94
N LEU A 15 11.70 -0.97 -6.03
CA LEU A 15 12.32 -1.78 -4.99
C LEU A 15 13.85 -1.73 -5.02
N LEU A 16 14.47 -1.41 -6.17
CA LEU A 16 15.92 -1.21 -6.28
C LEU A 16 16.44 -0.06 -5.39
N SER A 17 15.56 0.85 -4.97
CA SER A 17 15.92 1.96 -4.08
C SER A 17 15.72 1.63 -2.59
N ASN A 18 15.16 0.46 -2.24
CA ASN A 18 14.79 0.13 -0.87
C ASN A 18 14.99 -1.36 -0.55
N ASP A 19 16.23 -1.72 -0.20
CA ASP A 19 16.65 -3.10 0.09
C ASP A 19 15.81 -3.76 1.21
N LYS A 20 15.29 -2.98 2.16
CA LYS A 20 14.48 -3.51 3.27
C LYS A 20 13.18 -4.13 2.80
N LEU A 21 12.57 -3.59 1.75
CA LEU A 21 11.29 -4.06 1.24
C LEU A 21 11.43 -5.27 0.32
N LEU A 22 12.64 -5.57 -0.17
CA LEU A 22 12.87 -6.56 -1.21
C LEU A 22 12.35 -7.95 -0.85
N GLU A 23 12.63 -8.42 0.38
CA GLU A 23 12.18 -9.75 0.81
C GLU A 23 10.66 -9.79 1.02
N SER A 24 10.08 -8.75 1.63
CA SER A 24 8.62 -8.65 1.78
C SER A 24 7.92 -8.56 0.41
N ALA A 25 8.50 -7.86 -0.55
CA ALA A 25 7.94 -7.69 -1.88
C ALA A 25 7.86 -9.01 -2.64
N LYS A 26 8.81 -9.95 -2.45
CA LYS A 26 8.72 -11.29 -3.07
C LYS A 26 7.48 -12.02 -2.59
N LEU A 27 7.24 -12.02 -1.27
CA LEU A 27 6.09 -12.69 -0.66
C LEU A 27 4.79 -12.02 -1.10
N VAL A 28 4.73 -10.70 -1.03
CA VAL A 28 3.50 -9.92 -1.30
C VAL A 28 3.13 -9.95 -2.78
N LEU A 29 4.09 -9.72 -3.69
CA LEU A 29 3.82 -9.65 -5.12
C LEU A 29 3.55 -11.03 -5.74
N LEU A 30 4.04 -12.10 -5.12
CA LEU A 30 3.67 -13.48 -5.46
C LEU A 30 2.32 -13.88 -4.83
N GLY A 31 2.04 -13.39 -3.62
CA GLY A 31 0.86 -13.76 -2.83
C GLY A 31 -0.40 -12.92 -3.13
N SER A 32 -0.27 -11.79 -3.83
CA SER A 32 -1.40 -10.92 -4.16
C SER A 32 -1.32 -10.33 -5.57
N ASP A 33 -2.14 -10.87 -6.46
CA ASP A 33 -2.38 -10.28 -7.79
C ASP A 33 -2.90 -8.84 -7.70
N TYR A 34 -3.68 -8.53 -6.68
CA TYR A 34 -4.20 -7.19 -6.46
C TYR A 34 -3.06 -6.18 -6.27
N VAL A 35 -2.13 -6.45 -5.34
CA VAL A 35 -0.98 -5.57 -5.08
C VAL A 35 -0.06 -5.51 -6.30
N SER A 36 0.23 -6.67 -6.90
CA SER A 36 1.06 -6.76 -8.09
C SER A 36 0.53 -5.90 -9.24
N GLN A 37 -0.75 -6.06 -9.60
CA GLN A 37 -1.39 -5.29 -10.67
C GLN A 37 -1.59 -3.82 -10.29
N TRP A 38 -1.88 -3.51 -9.03
CA TRP A 38 -2.08 -2.13 -8.59
C TRP A 38 -0.82 -1.29 -8.80
N GLY A 39 0.34 -1.78 -8.36
CA GLY A 39 1.60 -1.06 -8.54
C GLY A 39 2.05 -0.95 -9.99
N GLN A 40 1.73 -1.95 -10.82
CA GLN A 40 1.94 -1.91 -12.28
C GLN A 40 1.05 -0.90 -13.02
N ARG A 41 -0.11 -0.55 -12.47
CA ARG A 41 -1.03 0.42 -13.08
C ARG A 41 -0.90 1.82 -12.50
N ASN A 42 -0.36 1.94 -11.29
CA ASN A 42 -0.33 3.16 -10.50
C ASN A 42 1.09 3.44 -9.98
N HIS A 43 2.09 3.46 -10.87
CA HIS A 43 3.51 3.57 -10.52
C HIS A 43 3.82 4.71 -9.53
N GLU A 44 3.35 5.92 -9.81
CA GLU A 44 3.58 7.10 -8.96
C GLU A 44 2.98 6.93 -7.56
N ARG A 45 1.83 6.27 -7.45
CA ARG A 45 1.17 6.03 -6.16
C ARG A 45 1.87 4.92 -5.38
N ALA A 46 2.37 3.89 -6.07
CA ALA A 46 3.21 2.88 -5.44
C ALA A 46 4.54 3.48 -4.93
N GLN A 47 5.14 4.38 -5.70
CA GLN A 47 6.32 5.12 -5.28
C GLN A 47 6.04 5.98 -4.04
N ALA A 48 4.92 6.71 -4.03
CA ALA A 48 4.52 7.52 -2.88
C ALA A 48 4.35 6.67 -1.62
N LEU A 49 3.69 5.51 -1.73
CA LEU A 49 3.48 4.58 -0.61
C LEU A 49 4.81 4.02 -0.05
N ILE A 50 5.76 3.68 -0.92
CA ILE A 50 7.09 3.22 -0.49
C ILE A 50 7.88 4.35 0.17
N THR A 51 7.85 5.54 -0.43
CA THR A 51 8.65 6.68 0.02
C THR A 51 8.11 7.27 1.32
N SER A 52 6.80 7.23 1.54
CA SER A 52 6.20 7.70 2.80
C SER A 52 6.57 6.82 4.00
N GLY A 53 6.99 5.56 3.77
CA GLY A 53 7.25 4.59 4.82
C GLY A 53 5.97 4.06 5.49
N ASP A 54 4.78 4.35 4.94
CA ASP A 54 3.52 3.94 5.55
C ASP A 54 3.33 2.40 5.53
N LEU A 55 4.00 1.69 4.62
CA LEU A 55 4.03 0.21 4.60
C LEU A 55 4.51 -0.38 5.94
N GLU A 56 5.55 0.22 6.51
CA GLU A 56 6.16 -0.25 7.76
C GLU A 56 5.44 0.34 8.99
N CYS A 57 4.66 1.41 8.83
CA CYS A 57 3.94 2.06 9.91
C CYS A 57 2.70 1.28 10.36
N VAL A 58 2.70 0.88 11.64
CA VAL A 58 1.48 0.54 12.38
C VAL A 58 0.80 1.85 12.79
N TYR A 59 -0.50 1.96 12.54
CA TYR A 59 -1.26 3.05 13.12
C TYR A 59 -2.71 2.64 13.37
N ASP A 60 -3.33 3.31 14.33
CA ASP A 60 -4.72 3.08 14.72
C ASP A 60 -5.70 3.93 13.88
N GLU A 61 -6.99 3.81 14.18
CA GLU A 61 -8.04 4.59 13.53
C GLU A 61 -7.76 6.10 13.54
N GLN A 62 -7.20 6.64 14.63
CA GLN A 62 -6.85 8.06 14.70
C GLN A 62 -5.73 8.42 13.74
N GLY A 63 -4.71 7.55 13.61
CA GLY A 63 -3.64 7.70 12.63
C GLY A 63 -4.15 7.65 11.19
N PHE A 64 -5.11 6.78 10.91
CA PHE A 64 -5.80 6.70 9.61
C PHE A 64 -6.55 8.00 9.30
N GLN A 65 -7.38 8.48 10.22
CA GLN A 65 -8.16 9.70 10.05
C GLN A 65 -7.27 10.94 9.88
N LYS A 66 -6.14 11.02 10.59
CA LYS A 66 -5.17 12.12 10.42
C LYS A 66 -4.57 12.14 9.02
N ARG A 67 -4.11 10.99 8.51
CA ARG A 67 -3.57 10.88 7.14
C ARG A 67 -4.61 11.25 6.09
N LEU A 68 -5.84 10.77 6.27
CA LEU A 68 -6.95 11.12 5.40
C LEU A 68 -7.23 12.63 5.41
N ALA A 69 -7.32 13.23 6.59
CA ALA A 69 -7.56 14.67 6.73
C ALA A 69 -6.47 15.49 6.02
N VAL A 70 -5.19 15.12 6.20
CA VAL A 70 -4.07 15.77 5.51
C VAL A 70 -4.19 15.67 3.99
N LEU A 71 -4.54 14.49 3.47
CA LEU A 71 -4.73 14.30 2.02
C LEU A 71 -5.85 15.17 1.43
N LEU A 72 -6.87 15.47 2.23
CA LEU A 72 -8.07 16.19 1.80
C LEU A 72 -7.99 17.72 2.01
N LEU A 73 -6.96 18.24 2.68
CA LEU A 73 -6.82 19.67 2.98
C LEU A 73 -6.90 20.57 1.73
N GLU A 74 -6.34 20.12 0.61
CA GLU A 74 -6.24 20.90 -0.63
C GLU A 74 -7.36 20.58 -1.65
N VAL A 75 -8.36 19.79 -1.25
CA VAL A 75 -9.44 19.39 -2.14
C VAL A 75 -10.58 20.40 -2.08
N SER A 76 -10.82 21.10 -3.19
CA SER A 76 -11.82 22.17 -3.28
C SER A 76 -13.13 21.78 -3.98
N ASP A 77 -13.18 20.62 -4.63
CA ASP A 77 -14.36 20.16 -5.37
C ASP A 77 -14.71 18.68 -5.10
N GLU A 78 -15.98 18.34 -5.31
CA GLU A 78 -16.52 17.01 -5.01
C GLU A 78 -15.90 15.91 -5.89
N THR A 79 -15.55 16.23 -7.14
CA THR A 79 -14.97 15.24 -8.06
C THR A 79 -13.58 14.84 -7.60
N ALA A 80 -12.76 15.83 -7.25
CA ALA A 80 -11.43 15.62 -6.66
C ALA A 80 -11.54 14.90 -5.31
N LEU A 81 -12.52 15.23 -4.47
CA LEU A 81 -12.76 14.53 -3.20
C LEU A 81 -13.00 13.04 -3.40
N GLN A 82 -13.96 12.68 -4.24
CA GLN A 82 -14.25 11.27 -4.51
C GLN A 82 -13.05 10.53 -5.10
N GLN A 83 -12.27 11.20 -5.96
CA GLN A 83 -11.04 10.63 -6.52
C GLN A 83 -9.99 10.39 -5.43
N ARG A 84 -9.74 11.36 -4.55
CA ARG A 84 -8.77 11.22 -3.45
C ARG A 84 -9.17 10.15 -2.45
N LEU A 85 -10.46 10.05 -2.12
CA LEU A 85 -10.98 8.99 -1.26
C LEU A 85 -10.76 7.59 -1.87
N ARG A 86 -11.05 7.43 -3.17
CA ARG A 86 -10.77 6.16 -3.88
C ARG A 86 -9.28 5.85 -3.88
N TYR A 87 -8.43 6.85 -4.06
CA TYR A 87 -6.99 6.65 -4.06
C TYR A 87 -6.45 6.25 -2.69
N PHE A 88 -6.93 6.92 -1.65
CA PHE A 88 -6.58 6.60 -0.28
C PHE A 88 -6.99 5.18 0.09
N ARG A 89 -8.25 4.80 -0.16
CA ARG A 89 -8.76 3.45 0.14
C ARG A 89 -7.97 2.35 -0.58
N GLN A 90 -7.63 2.55 -1.85
CA GLN A 90 -6.80 1.59 -2.59
C GLN A 90 -5.38 1.48 -2.02
N GLN A 91 -4.77 2.61 -1.66
CA GLN A 91 -3.43 2.63 -1.06
C GLN A 91 -3.41 1.92 0.29
N GLU A 92 -4.44 2.15 1.12
CA GLU A 92 -4.58 1.48 2.41
C GLU A 92 -4.84 -0.02 2.26
N MET A 93 -5.65 -0.43 1.28
CA MET A 93 -5.84 -1.84 0.99
C MET A 93 -4.52 -2.52 0.58
N VAL A 94 -3.68 -1.84 -0.22
CA VAL A 94 -2.34 -2.35 -0.55
C VAL A 94 -1.45 -2.44 0.69
N ARG A 95 -1.45 -1.41 1.55
CA ARG A 95 -0.69 -1.42 2.81
C ARG A 95 -1.09 -2.59 3.69
N ILE A 96 -2.39 -2.80 3.91
CA ILE A 96 -2.92 -3.89 4.74
C ILE A 96 -2.49 -5.25 4.20
N ILE A 97 -2.71 -5.50 2.90
CA ILE A 97 -2.33 -6.76 2.26
C ILE A 97 -0.82 -6.98 2.34
N TRP A 98 -0.02 -5.92 2.16
CA TRP A 98 1.42 -6.00 2.27
C TRP A 98 1.85 -6.43 3.67
N ARG A 99 1.32 -5.76 4.71
CA ARG A 99 1.64 -6.04 6.11
C ARG A 99 1.20 -7.44 6.53
N ASP A 100 0.04 -7.89 6.06
CA ASP A 100 -0.49 -9.24 6.31
C ASP A 100 0.41 -10.32 5.69
N LEU A 101 0.67 -10.24 4.39
CA LEU A 101 1.48 -11.24 3.67
C LEU A 101 2.98 -11.20 4.06
N ALA A 102 3.49 -10.05 4.49
CA ALA A 102 4.85 -9.93 5.01
C ALA A 102 4.98 -10.39 6.48
N GLY A 103 3.88 -10.72 7.15
CA GLY A 103 3.86 -11.13 8.56
C GLY A 103 4.18 -9.98 9.53
N TRP A 104 3.96 -8.74 9.12
CA TRP A 104 4.20 -7.53 9.93
C TRP A 104 2.99 -7.13 10.77
N ALA A 105 1.80 -7.58 10.37
CA ALA A 105 0.55 -7.41 11.10
C ALA A 105 0.08 -8.78 11.62
N ASP A 106 -0.46 -8.80 12.84
CA ASP A 106 -1.23 -9.95 13.30
C ASP A 106 -2.69 -9.88 12.81
N LEU A 107 -3.44 -10.96 12.98
CA LEU A 107 -4.85 -11.01 12.55
C LEU A 107 -5.69 -9.88 13.18
N ALA A 108 -5.42 -9.50 14.43
CA ALA A 108 -6.19 -8.46 15.11
C ALA A 108 -5.90 -7.08 14.50
N GLU A 109 -4.65 -6.80 14.12
CA GLU A 109 -4.26 -5.61 13.36
C GLU A 109 -4.94 -5.61 11.99
N THR A 110 -4.83 -6.69 11.21
CA THR A 110 -5.45 -6.78 9.88
C THR A 110 -6.96 -6.54 9.94
N VAL A 111 -7.67 -7.13 10.91
CA VAL A 111 -9.13 -6.92 11.08
C VAL A 111 -9.46 -5.48 11.48
N ARG A 112 -8.68 -4.86 12.38
CA ARG A 112 -8.88 -3.45 12.76
C ARG A 112 -8.69 -2.52 11.58
N ASP A 113 -7.63 -2.70 10.80
CA ASP A 113 -7.33 -1.85 9.66
C ASP A 113 -8.42 -1.97 8.58
N LEU A 114 -8.89 -3.19 8.29
CA LEU A 114 -10.03 -3.41 7.39
C LEU A 114 -11.32 -2.75 7.90
N SER A 115 -11.54 -2.78 9.22
CA SER A 115 -12.71 -2.16 9.84
C SER A 115 -12.66 -0.63 9.76
N ALA A 116 -11.47 -0.03 9.93
CA ALA A 116 -11.27 1.42 9.78
C ALA A 116 -11.48 1.90 8.33
N MET A 117 -11.39 1.01 7.34
CA MET A 117 -11.70 1.31 5.94
C MET A 117 -13.18 1.16 5.57
N ALA A 118 -14.01 0.56 6.42
CA ALA A 118 -15.44 0.31 6.15
C ALA A 118 -16.26 1.60 6.29
#